data_AF-X1RHJ2-F1
#
_entry.id   AF-X1RHJ2-F1
#
_cell.length_a   1.000
_cell.length_b   1.000
_cell.length_c   1.000
_cell.angle_alpha   90.00
_cell.angle_beta   90.00
_cell.angle_gamma   90.00
#
_symmetry.space_group_name_H-M   'P 1'
#
loop_
_entity.id
_entity.type
_entity.pdbx_description
1 polymer ?
#
loop_
_entity_poly.entity_id
_entity_poly.type
_entity_poly.pdbx_seq_one_letter_code
_entity_poly.pdbx_strand_id
1 'polypeptide(L)'
;EDKVHIFTASDTVEACLDVARAIVSHTKFNTNKILAELEEGFLDATALVEYLVGKGVAFREAHGIVGSLVAYCEQQNKKLAELSLEELQKYSVSIETDVYENLGAAGVADKYVTAGSAGPKQATEQIAYWNKQLGQR
;
A
#
# COMPACT_ATOMS: atom_id res chain seq x y z
N GLU A 1 0.86 -45.89 19.58
CA GLU A 1 -0.26 -44.91 19.58
C GLU A 1 0.14 -43.66 18.80
N ASP A 2 1.35 -43.12 19.00
CA ASP A 2 2.07 -42.17 18.12
C ASP A 2 1.68 -42.12 16.63
N LYS A 3 1.70 -43.26 15.92
CA LYS A 3 1.56 -43.33 14.45
C LYS A 3 0.23 -42.80 13.94
N VAL A 4 -0.86 -43.07 14.66
CA VAL A 4 -2.20 -42.66 14.19
C VAL A 4 -2.30 -41.14 14.12
N HIS A 5 -1.72 -40.45 15.11
CA HIS A 5 -1.71 -38.99 15.15
C HIS A 5 -0.83 -38.40 14.06
N ILE A 6 0.32 -39.03 13.77
CA ILE A 6 1.21 -38.59 12.69
C ILE A 6 0.54 -38.78 11.32
N PHE A 7 -0.10 -39.94 11.08
CA PHE A 7 -0.78 -40.21 9.82
C PHE A 7 -1.97 -39.29 9.60
N THR A 8 -2.84 -39.12 10.60
CA THR A 8 -3.96 -38.17 10.51
C THR A 8 -3.48 -36.73 10.24
N ALA A 9 -2.39 -36.30 10.88
CA ALA A 9 -1.83 -34.97 10.64
C ALA A 9 -1.29 -34.83 9.20
N SER A 10 -0.59 -35.85 8.69
CA SER A 10 -0.09 -35.90 7.32
C SER A 10 -1.24 -35.78 6.30
N ASP A 11 -2.27 -36.63 6.44
CA ASP A 11 -3.42 -36.66 5.54
C ASP A 11 -4.16 -35.31 5.55
N THR A 12 -4.29 -34.70 6.73
CA THR A 12 -4.95 -33.40 6.89
C THR A 12 -4.17 -32.28 6.21
N VAL A 13 -2.84 -32.24 6.40
CA VAL A 13 -2.00 -31.20 5.80
C VAL A 13 -2.01 -31.30 4.29
N GLU A 14 -1.92 -32.51 3.74
CA GLU A 14 -1.99 -32.75 2.29
C GLU A 14 -3.31 -32.24 1.71
N ALA A 15 -4.45 -32.62 2.32
CA ALA A 15 -5.76 -32.15 1.90
C ALA A 15 -5.90 -30.62 1.99
N CYS A 16 -5.38 -30.00 3.06
CA CYS A 16 -5.41 -28.54 3.21
C CYS A 16 -4.57 -27.84 2.13
N LEU A 17 -3.41 -28.38 1.78
CA LEU A 17 -2.54 -27.81 0.74
C LEU A 17 -3.18 -27.90 -0.65
N ASP A 18 -3.85 -29.01 -0.96
CA ASP A 18 -4.59 -29.16 -2.22
C ASP A 18 -5.69 -28.11 -2.37
N VAL A 19 -6.47 -27.90 -1.31
CA VAL A 19 -7.52 -26.87 -1.28
C VAL A 19 -6.91 -25.47 -1.39
N ALA A 20 -5.85 -25.17 -0.64
CA ALA A 20 -5.18 -23.88 -0.70
C ALA A 20 -4.64 -23.58 -2.10
N ARG A 21 -4.04 -24.57 -2.76
CA ARG A 21 -3.58 -24.44 -4.16
C ARG A 21 -4.73 -24.10 -5.10
N ALA A 22 -5.86 -24.80 -4.97
CA ALA A 22 -7.04 -24.55 -5.78
C ALA A 22 -7.59 -23.15 -5.56
N ILE A 23 -7.69 -22.70 -4.31
CA ILE A 23 -8.15 -21.34 -3.97
C ILE A 23 -7.24 -20.30 -4.65
N VAL A 24 -5.92 -20.38 -4.43
CA VAL A 24 -4.99 -19.38 -4.97
C VAL A 24 -4.98 -19.38 -6.50
N SER A 25 -4.95 -20.55 -7.15
CA SER A 25 -4.88 -20.66 -8.62
C SER A 25 -6.16 -20.24 -9.35
N HIS A 26 -7.32 -20.30 -8.68
CA HIS A 26 -8.60 -19.90 -9.26
C HIS A 26 -9.09 -18.52 -8.79
N THR A 27 -8.39 -17.87 -7.85
CA THR A 27 -8.74 -16.52 -7.40
C THR A 27 -8.55 -15.51 -8.53
N LYS A 28 -9.55 -14.64 -8.72
CA LYS A 28 -9.47 -13.49 -9.62
C LYS A 28 -9.74 -12.22 -8.83
N PHE A 29 -8.86 -11.23 -8.99
CA PHE A 29 -9.03 -9.93 -8.37
C PHE A 29 -9.78 -8.98 -9.30
N ASN A 30 -10.79 -8.30 -8.77
CA ASN A 30 -11.44 -7.20 -9.48
C ASN A 30 -10.63 -5.92 -9.28
N THR A 31 -9.57 -5.77 -10.08
CA THR A 31 -8.62 -4.65 -9.97
C THR A 31 -9.31 -3.29 -10.15
N ASN A 32 -10.31 -3.20 -11.02
CA ASN A 32 -11.04 -1.94 -11.23
C ASN A 32 -11.80 -1.51 -9.97
N LYS A 33 -12.47 -2.46 -9.30
CA LYS A 33 -13.16 -2.17 -8.03
C LYS A 33 -12.17 -1.79 -6.93
N ILE A 34 -11.05 -2.52 -6.82
CA ILE A 34 -10.00 -2.23 -5.83
C ILE A 34 -9.45 -0.82 -6.05
N LEU A 35 -9.09 -0.46 -7.29
CA LEU A 35 -8.57 0.87 -7.61
C LEU A 35 -9.57 1.98 -7.29
N ALA A 36 -10.85 1.79 -7.64
CA ALA A 36 -11.89 2.75 -7.33
C ALA A 36 -12.06 3.00 -5.82
N GLU A 37 -11.92 1.96 -4.99
CA GLU A 37 -12.05 2.07 -3.53
C GLU A 37 -10.80 2.67 -2.85
N LEU A 38 -9.60 2.44 -3.41
CA LEU A 38 -8.34 2.97 -2.85
C LEU A 38 -8.29 4.50 -2.83
N GLU A 39 -8.98 5.16 -3.75
CA GLU A 39 -8.93 6.61 -3.90
C GLU A 39 -9.94 7.36 -3.02
N GLU A 40 -10.90 6.68 -2.40
CA GLU A 40 -11.94 7.31 -1.57
C GLU A 40 -11.51 7.54 -0.11
N GLY A 41 -10.42 6.91 0.33
CA GLY A 41 -10.04 6.84 1.75
C GLY A 41 -8.91 7.77 2.20
N PHE A 42 -8.45 8.71 1.37
CA PHE A 42 -7.28 9.55 1.65
C PHE A 42 -6.04 8.76 2.11
N LEU A 43 -5.82 7.58 1.51
CA LEU A 43 -4.70 6.69 1.88
C LEU A 43 -3.32 7.33 1.65
N ASP A 44 -3.26 8.37 0.83
CA ASP A 44 -2.11 9.20 0.53
C ASP A 44 -1.89 10.36 1.53
N ALA A 45 -2.79 10.58 2.48
CA ALA A 45 -2.63 11.62 3.50
C ALA A 45 -1.36 11.40 4.35
N THR A 46 -1.10 10.17 4.79
CA THR A 46 0.12 9.87 5.55
C THR A 46 1.38 10.11 4.72
N ALA A 47 1.36 9.76 3.42
CA ALA A 47 2.47 10.05 2.51
C ALA A 47 2.69 11.56 2.33
N LEU A 48 1.62 12.36 2.30
CA LEU A 48 1.73 13.82 2.28
C LEU A 48 2.33 14.39 3.57
N VAL A 49 2.03 13.79 4.73
CA VAL A 49 2.69 14.14 6.00
C VAL A 49 4.19 13.84 5.91
N GLU A 50 4.56 12.65 5.45
CA GLU A 50 5.97 12.25 5.29
C GLU A 50 6.71 13.15 4.30
N TYR A 51 6.05 13.55 3.21
CA TYR A 51 6.57 14.53 2.26
C TYR A 51 6.92 15.86 2.93
N LEU A 52 5.99 16.43 3.70
CA LEU A 52 6.22 17.70 4.43
C LEU A 52 7.34 17.56 5.47
N VAL A 53 7.39 16.43 6.17
CA VAL A 53 8.48 16.12 7.10
C VAL A 53 9.82 16.04 6.37
N GLY A 54 9.85 15.44 5.18
CA GLY A 54 11.02 15.41 4.31
C GLY A 54 11.47 16.80 3.85
N LYS A 55 10.54 17.76 3.72
CA LYS A 55 10.81 19.19 3.46
C LYS A 55 11.17 19.99 4.72
N GLY A 56 11.29 19.34 5.87
CA GLY A 56 11.73 19.96 7.13
C GLY A 56 10.61 20.49 8.03
N VAL A 57 9.35 20.25 7.69
CA VAL A 57 8.20 20.61 8.55
C VAL A 57 8.13 19.64 9.74
N ALA A 58 7.92 20.16 10.96
CA ALA A 58 7.80 19.28 12.12
C ALA A 58 6.59 18.34 11.98
N PHE A 59 6.73 17.07 12.35
CA PHE A 59 5.66 16.06 12.16
C PHE A 59 4.29 16.50 12.68
N ARG A 60 4.24 17.10 13.88
CA ARG A 60 2.98 17.59 14.46
C ARG A 60 2.32 18.68 13.60
N GLU A 61 3.12 19.55 13.01
CA GLU A 61 2.66 20.61 12.13
C GLU A 61 2.20 20.02 10.79
N ALA A 62 3.02 19.15 10.19
CA ALA A 62 2.67 18.44 8.95
C ALA A 62 1.36 17.66 9.09
N HIS A 63 1.17 16.92 10.19
CA HIS A 63 -0.07 16.20 10.47
C HIS A 63 -1.27 17.15 10.63
N GLY A 64 -1.08 18.33 11.23
CA GLY A 64 -2.14 19.34 11.33
C GLY A 64 -2.51 19.96 9.97
N ILE A 65 -1.51 20.28 9.15
CA ILE A 65 -1.67 20.78 7.78
C ILE A 65 -2.48 19.78 6.95
N VAL A 66 -2.04 18.52 6.93
CA VAL A 66 -2.68 17.47 6.14
C VAL A 66 -4.08 17.15 6.65
N GLY A 67 -4.29 17.10 7.96
CA GLY A 67 -5.64 16.94 8.52
C GLY A 67 -6.61 18.04 8.07
N SER A 68 -6.12 19.28 7.95
CA SER A 68 -6.92 20.41 7.44
C SER A 68 -7.19 20.29 5.94
N LEU A 69 -6.22 19.79 5.16
CA LEU A 69 -6.38 19.51 3.73
C LEU A 69 -7.39 18.38 3.48
N VAL A 70 -7.33 17.30 4.27
CA VAL A 70 -8.31 16.20 4.18
C VAL A 70 -9.72 16.72 4.48
N ALA A 71 -9.91 17.48 5.56
CA ALA A 71 -11.20 18.07 5.88
C ALA A 71 -11.71 19.01 4.77
N TYR A 72 -10.82 19.75 4.12
CA TYR A 72 -11.18 20.58 2.96
C TYR A 72 -11.60 19.73 1.75
N CYS A 73 -10.86 18.66 1.46
CA CYS A 73 -11.18 17.72 0.39
C CYS A 73 -12.54 17.05 0.59
N GLU A 74 -12.84 16.59 1.82
CA GLU A 74 -14.14 16.03 2.18
C GLU A 74 -15.28 17.01 1.93
N GLN A 75 -15.11 18.28 2.31
CA GLN A 75 -16.13 19.32 2.08
C GLN A 75 -16.36 19.63 0.60
N GLN A 76 -15.31 19.55 -0.23
CA GLN A 76 -15.38 19.83 -1.66
C GLN A 76 -15.67 18.58 -2.50
N ASN A 77 -15.78 17.40 -1.87
CA ASN A 77 -15.87 16.11 -2.54
C ASN A 77 -14.76 15.92 -3.60
N LYS A 78 -13.52 16.24 -3.19
CA LYS A 78 -12.29 16.12 -3.99
C LYS A 78 -11.34 15.14 -3.31
N LYS A 79 -10.38 14.60 -4.07
CA LYS A 79 -9.23 13.84 -3.56
C LYS A 79 -8.03 14.77 -3.36
N LEU A 80 -7.06 14.37 -2.54
CA LEU A 80 -5.82 15.13 -2.35
C LEU A 80 -5.07 15.33 -3.68
N ALA A 81 -5.01 14.28 -4.51
CA ALA A 81 -4.38 14.32 -5.83
C ALA A 81 -5.10 15.26 -6.84
N GLU A 82 -6.35 15.64 -6.58
CA GLU A 82 -7.14 16.52 -7.44
C GLU A 82 -7.00 18.01 -7.06
N LEU A 83 -6.36 18.31 -5.92
CA LEU A 83 -6.09 19.69 -5.53
C LEU A 83 -5.02 20.28 -6.45
N SER A 84 -5.27 21.51 -6.91
CA SER A 84 -4.25 22.32 -7.59
C SER A 84 -3.09 22.67 -6.66
N LEU A 85 -1.93 22.97 -7.22
CA LEU A 85 -0.77 23.37 -6.43
C LEU A 85 -1.07 24.63 -5.63
N GLU A 86 -1.83 25.57 -6.20
CA GLU A 86 -2.27 26.78 -5.52
C GLU A 86 -3.20 26.48 -4.34
N GLU A 87 -4.07 25.47 -4.44
CA GLU A 87 -4.91 25.02 -3.33
C GLU A 87 -4.05 24.41 -2.21
N LEU A 88 -3.08 23.57 -2.54
CA LEU A 88 -2.16 22.96 -1.58
C LEU A 88 -1.29 24.01 -0.87
N GLN A 89 -0.74 24.96 -1.63
CA GLN A 89 0.16 25.99 -1.13
C GLN A 89 -0.50 26.99 -0.18
N LYS A 90 -1.84 27.11 -0.19
CA LYS A 90 -2.58 27.87 0.83
C LYS A 90 -2.39 27.30 2.24
N TYR A 91 -2.11 26.00 2.35
CA TYR A 91 -1.91 25.31 3.63
C TYR A 91 -0.44 25.20 4.02
N SER A 92 0.46 25.09 3.04
CA SER A 92 1.90 25.12 3.29
C SER A 92 2.69 25.54 2.06
N VAL A 93 3.51 26.58 2.21
CA VAL A 93 4.43 27.05 1.15
C VAL A 93 5.54 26.05 0.82
N SER A 94 5.76 25.04 1.67
CA SER A 94 6.74 23.97 1.44
C SER A 94 6.26 22.93 0.42
N ILE A 95 4.99 22.99 -0.02
CA ILE A 95 4.44 22.10 -1.03
C ILE A 95 4.79 22.64 -2.42
N GLU A 96 5.45 21.80 -3.22
CA GLU A 96 5.89 22.08 -4.59
C GLU A 96 5.27 21.08 -5.57
N THR A 97 5.55 21.24 -6.88
CA THR A 97 5.00 20.36 -7.94
C THR A 97 5.36 18.89 -7.76
N ASP A 98 6.43 18.57 -7.04
CA ASP A 98 6.87 17.19 -6.75
C ASP A 98 5.91 16.46 -5.77
N VAL A 99 4.97 17.17 -5.15
CA VAL A 99 3.95 16.57 -4.27
C VAL A 99 3.12 15.50 -4.96
N TYR A 100 2.82 15.66 -6.25
CA TYR A 100 2.01 14.70 -7.00
C TYR A 100 2.69 13.35 -7.21
N GLU A 101 4.03 13.26 -7.03
CA GLU A 101 4.74 11.98 -6.98
C GLU A 101 4.50 11.21 -5.67
N ASN A 102 3.90 11.86 -4.67
CA ASN A 102 3.61 11.33 -3.34
C ASN A 102 2.11 11.07 -3.12
N LEU A 103 1.26 11.45 -4.07
CA LEU A 103 -0.19 11.35 -3.98
C LEU A 103 -0.73 10.21 -4.84
N GLY A 104 -1.89 9.68 -4.43
CA GLY A 104 -2.50 8.51 -5.04
C GLY A 104 -1.85 7.19 -4.62
N ALA A 105 -2.64 6.11 -4.62
CA ALA A 105 -2.23 4.81 -4.12
C ALA A 105 -0.97 4.24 -4.81
N ALA A 106 -0.81 4.48 -6.12
CA ALA A 106 0.36 4.04 -6.87
C ALA A 106 1.63 4.78 -6.45
N GLY A 107 1.59 6.12 -6.35
CA GLY A 107 2.73 6.92 -5.93
C GLY A 107 3.19 6.59 -4.51
N VAL A 108 2.24 6.31 -3.61
CA VAL A 108 2.54 5.82 -2.25
C VAL A 108 3.25 4.47 -2.29
N ALA A 109 2.72 3.49 -3.02
CA ALA A 109 3.31 2.15 -3.12
C ALA A 109 4.71 2.18 -3.74
N ASP A 110 4.96 3.05 -4.73
CA ASP A 110 6.26 3.18 -5.38
C ASP A 110 7.38 3.67 -4.44
N LYS A 111 7.03 4.40 -3.38
CA LYS A 111 7.99 4.89 -2.37
C LYS A 111 8.42 3.81 -1.37
N TYR A 112 7.71 2.69 -1.30
CA TYR A 112 8.08 1.55 -0.47
C TYR A 112 9.25 0.75 -1.09
N VAL A 113 10.45 1.30 -0.93
CA VAL A 113 11.70 0.77 -1.50
C VAL A 113 12.62 0.09 -0.49
N THR A 114 12.36 0.25 0.82
CA THR A 114 13.16 -0.36 1.89
C THR A 114 12.96 -1.87 1.92
N ALA A 115 13.99 -2.60 2.35
CA ALA A 115 13.97 -4.07 2.37
C ALA A 115 12.74 -4.60 3.12
N GLY A 116 11.93 -5.43 2.43
CA GLY A 116 10.73 -6.05 3.00
C GLY A 116 9.47 -5.17 3.02
N SER A 117 9.53 -3.96 2.46
CA SER A 117 8.34 -3.11 2.29
C SER A 117 7.44 -3.58 1.14
N ALA A 118 6.24 -3.01 1.05
CA ALA A 118 5.18 -3.47 0.15
C ALA A 118 5.21 -2.83 -1.25
N GLY A 119 6.32 -2.24 -1.68
CA GLY A 119 6.41 -1.58 -2.99
C GLY A 119 6.70 -2.55 -4.14
N PRO A 120 6.45 -2.15 -5.40
CA PRO A 120 6.58 -3.04 -6.56
C PRO A 120 7.98 -3.62 -6.75
N LYS A 121 9.02 -2.83 -6.48
CA LYS A 121 10.41 -3.29 -6.52
C LYS A 121 10.65 -4.43 -5.54
N GLN A 122 10.25 -4.25 -4.28
CA GLN A 122 10.43 -5.27 -3.24
C GLN A 122 9.58 -6.51 -3.52
N ALA A 123 8.33 -6.35 -3.98
CA ALA A 123 7.49 -7.47 -4.38
C ALA A 123 8.14 -8.31 -5.49
N THR A 124 8.72 -7.66 -6.50
CA THR A 124 9.42 -8.34 -7.60
C THR A 124 10.65 -9.09 -7.10
N GLU A 125 11.45 -8.47 -6.23
CA GLU A 125 12.62 -9.10 -5.62
C GLU A 125 12.23 -10.33 -4.77
N GLN A 126 11.15 -10.23 -3.98
CA GLN A 126 10.64 -11.33 -3.16
C GLN A 126 10.10 -12.49 -4.00
N ILE A 127 9.39 -12.21 -5.09
CA ILE A 127 8.92 -13.25 -6.04
C ILE A 127 10.12 -13.99 -6.63
N ALA A 128 11.14 -13.27 -7.09
CA ALA A 128 12.36 -13.87 -7.64
C ALA A 128 13.09 -14.74 -6.59
N TYR A 129 13.19 -14.25 -5.36
CA TYR A 129 13.76 -14.99 -4.24
C TYR A 129 13.02 -16.31 -4.00
N TRP A 130 11.69 -16.28 -3.84
CA TRP A 130 10.91 -17.48 -3.55
C TRP A 130 10.86 -18.46 -4.72
N ASN A 131 10.82 -17.98 -5.96
CA ASN A 131 10.96 -18.84 -7.14
C ASN A 131 12.29 -19.61 -7.13
N LYS A 132 13.38 -18.96 -6.74
CA LYS A 132 14.69 -19.62 -6.59
C LYS A 132 14.69 -20.62 -5.43
N GLN A 133 14.16 -20.26 -4.27
CA GLN A 133 14.16 -21.15 -3.09
C GLN A 133 13.27 -22.38 -3.29
N LEU A 134 12.10 -22.21 -3.91
CA LEU A 134 11.14 -23.29 -4.14
C LEU A 134 11.47 -24.12 -5.38
N GLY A 135 12.05 -23.53 -6.43
CA GLY A 135 12.45 -24.23 -7.65
C GLY A 135 13.76 -25.03 -7.53
N GLN A 136 14.46 -24.95 -6.40
CA GLN A 136 15.62 -25.79 -6.07
C GLN A 136 15.22 -27.11 -5.38
N ARG A 137 13.92 -27.34 -5.15
CA ARG A 137 13.35 -28.61 -4.67
C ARG A 137 12.76 -29.38 -5.84
#